data_AF-A0A3P1WXE0-F1
#
_entry.id   AF-A0A3P1WXE0-F1
#
_cell.length_a   1.000
_cell.length_b   1.000
_cell.length_c   1.000
_cell.angle_alpha   90.00
_cell.angle_beta   90.00
_cell.angle_gamma   90.00
#
_symmetry.space_group_name_H-M   'P 1'
#
loop_
_entity.id
_entity.type
_entity.pdbx_description
1 polymer ?
#
loop_
_entity_poly.entity_id
_entity_poly.type
_entity_poly.pdbx_seq_one_letter_code
_entity_poly.pdbx_strand_id
1 'polypeptide(L)'
;MSPATTALNDLHTELGARLVDFAGWELPVSFAGVIPEHLHTRESASLFDVSHMGQVLLRADSGDLGDAATALERLTPASVLGLKPWRQRYGLFTDPAGGVLDDFMFSHHGEHLYLVVNAARTEHDLALLRTLAGVSVEHVTDRALLALQGPRAEEALAALVPEVAELVFMDSRILPWRDVELWISRSGYTGEDGFEISVPNAWAEPLARALLAMDQVAPAGLGARDSLRLEAGMPLYGHDLTPEITPAQAGLGWAIPKVRRRGGSREGGFPGAEVILPELEAGPSRLRMGLRPEGRAVLREGTPIFAGPDATQPVATITSGGFGPTVGGPIAMAMLPGAPSPGEVLQAEVRGRRVPVTVTEPPFVPHSYKR
;
A
#
# COMPACT_ATOMS: atom_id res chain seq x y z
N MET A 1 10.34 22.45 11.73
CA MET A 1 11.17 21.37 12.30
C MET A 1 11.86 20.69 11.13
N SER A 2 13.12 20.29 11.26
CA SER A 2 13.79 19.50 10.22
C SER A 2 13.13 18.12 10.10
N PRO A 3 13.05 17.54 8.90
CA PRO A 3 12.51 16.19 8.72
C PRO A 3 13.35 15.15 9.49
N ALA A 4 12.71 14.06 9.91
CA ALA A 4 13.37 12.91 10.51
C ALA A 4 14.14 12.10 9.45
N THR A 5 15.12 11.31 9.87
CA THR A 5 15.97 10.50 9.00
C THR A 5 15.87 9.02 9.35
N THR A 6 15.89 8.15 8.35
CA THR A 6 15.93 6.69 8.54
C THR A 6 17.34 6.21 8.88
N ALA A 7 17.47 4.96 9.31
CA ALA A 7 18.77 4.32 9.53
C ALA A 7 19.61 4.17 8.26
N LEU A 8 19.03 4.39 7.06
CA LEU A 8 19.71 4.33 5.77
C LEU A 8 20.02 5.70 5.17
N ASN A 9 19.76 6.81 5.88
CA ASN A 9 19.95 8.17 5.32
C ASN A 9 21.40 8.43 4.84
N ASP A 10 22.40 7.98 5.60
CA ASP A 10 23.82 8.09 5.21
C ASP A 10 24.10 7.28 3.92
N LEU A 11 23.58 6.05 3.84
CA LEU A 11 23.68 5.21 2.64
C LEU A 11 22.97 5.86 1.44
N HIS A 12 21.80 6.49 1.64
CA HIS A 12 21.11 7.21 0.57
C HIS A 12 21.99 8.33 -0.01
N THR A 13 22.63 9.10 0.87
CA THR A 13 23.53 10.19 0.47
C THR A 13 24.75 9.65 -0.26
N GLU A 14 25.36 8.57 0.22
CA GLU A 14 26.48 7.89 -0.44
C GLU A 14 26.12 7.41 -1.85
N LEU A 15 24.91 6.87 -2.03
CA LEU A 15 24.40 6.40 -3.32
C LEU A 15 23.93 7.53 -4.25
N GLY A 16 24.08 8.79 -3.84
CA GLY A 16 23.74 9.96 -4.67
C GLY A 16 22.24 10.21 -4.78
N ALA A 17 21.45 9.82 -3.78
CA ALA A 17 20.02 10.06 -3.75
C ALA A 17 19.67 11.56 -3.86
N ARG A 18 18.61 11.85 -4.60
CA ARG A 18 17.89 13.12 -4.46
C ARG A 18 16.89 13.00 -3.31
N LEU A 19 17.17 13.66 -2.20
CA LEU A 19 16.31 13.63 -1.01
C LEU A 19 15.19 14.68 -1.09
N VAL A 20 14.04 14.36 -0.49
CA VAL A 20 12.87 15.26 -0.34
C VAL A 20 12.26 15.07 1.05
N ASP A 21 11.52 16.09 1.53
CA ASP A 21 10.62 15.93 2.67
C ASP A 21 9.35 15.22 2.21
N PHE A 22 9.15 14.01 2.72
CA PHE A 22 7.95 13.21 2.50
C PHE A 22 7.38 12.78 3.85
N ALA A 23 6.18 13.30 4.18
CA ALA A 23 5.50 13.05 5.44
C ALA A 23 6.37 13.35 6.70
N GLY A 24 7.25 14.35 6.62
CA GLY A 24 8.15 14.72 7.73
C GLY A 24 9.42 13.87 7.80
N TRP A 25 9.72 13.06 6.78
CA TRP A 25 10.94 12.27 6.65
C TRP A 25 11.77 12.69 5.46
N GLU A 26 13.10 12.67 5.60
CA GLU A 26 14.03 12.91 4.52
C GLU A 26 14.32 11.60 3.77
N LEU A 27 13.70 11.44 2.60
CA LEU A 27 13.70 10.19 1.85
C LEU A 27 14.11 10.38 0.38
N PRO A 28 14.69 9.36 -0.26
CA PRO A 28 15.07 9.42 -1.67
C PRO A 28 13.83 9.48 -2.56
N VAL A 29 13.66 10.58 -3.31
CA VAL A 29 12.67 10.61 -4.40
C VAL A 29 13.13 9.79 -5.60
N SER A 30 14.45 9.74 -5.82
CA SER A 30 15.12 8.96 -6.86
C SER A 30 16.63 8.89 -6.60
N PHE A 31 17.28 7.88 -7.16
CA PHE A 31 18.73 7.71 -7.28
C PHE A 31 19.19 7.96 -8.73
N ALA A 32 18.74 7.11 -9.67
CA ALA A 32 19.06 7.19 -11.11
C ALA A 32 17.98 7.93 -11.92
N GLY A 33 16.82 8.19 -11.31
CA GLY A 33 15.65 8.81 -11.93
C GLY A 33 14.46 7.85 -11.95
N VAL A 34 13.26 8.42 -11.88
CA VAL A 34 12.00 7.65 -11.71
C VAL A 34 11.78 6.59 -12.79
N ILE A 35 12.01 6.92 -14.06
CA ILE A 35 11.76 5.99 -15.17
C ILE A 35 12.76 4.82 -15.15
N PRO A 36 14.10 5.04 -15.11
CA PRO A 36 15.06 3.95 -14.98
C PRO A 36 14.82 3.04 -13.77
N GLU A 37 14.54 3.60 -12.60
CA GLU A 37 14.26 2.82 -11.38
C GLU A 37 12.97 1.99 -11.50
N HIS A 38 11.92 2.57 -12.08
CA HIS A 38 10.68 1.86 -12.35
C HIS A 38 10.93 0.66 -13.28
N LEU A 39 11.58 0.89 -14.42
CA LEU A 39 11.84 -0.18 -15.41
C LEU A 39 12.76 -1.25 -14.83
N HIS A 40 13.78 -0.87 -14.06
CA HIS A 40 14.63 -1.82 -13.34
C HIS A 40 13.83 -2.69 -12.37
N THR A 41 12.86 -2.11 -11.65
CA THR A 41 11.98 -2.87 -10.75
C THR A 41 11.13 -3.89 -11.50
N ARG A 42 10.66 -3.54 -12.71
CA ARG A 42 9.88 -4.44 -13.58
C ARG A 42 10.71 -5.58 -14.17
N GLU A 43 11.99 -5.32 -14.46
CA GLU A 43 12.86 -6.28 -15.15
C GLU A 43 13.74 -7.11 -14.20
N SER A 44 14.02 -6.61 -12.99
CA SER A 44 15.00 -7.18 -12.07
C SER A 44 14.54 -7.12 -10.60
N ALA A 45 15.26 -6.43 -9.72
CA ALA A 45 14.91 -6.24 -8.32
C ALA A 45 15.35 -4.85 -7.84
N SER A 46 14.48 -4.17 -7.12
CA SER A 46 14.75 -2.87 -6.52
C SER A 46 14.57 -2.90 -5.02
N LEU A 47 15.47 -2.25 -4.30
CA LEU A 47 15.42 -2.05 -2.86
C LEU A 47 14.90 -0.65 -2.56
N PHE A 48 13.78 -0.58 -1.84
CA PHE A 48 13.18 0.66 -1.36
C PHE A 48 13.36 0.75 0.16
N ASP A 49 13.79 1.91 0.65
CA ASP A 49 13.67 2.24 2.07
C ASP A 49 12.26 2.74 2.38
N VAL A 50 11.49 1.94 3.12
CA VAL A 50 10.15 2.28 3.59
C VAL A 50 10.09 2.36 5.12
N SER A 51 11.23 2.63 5.77
CA SER A 51 11.36 2.69 7.24
C SER A 51 10.58 3.85 7.88
N HIS A 52 10.04 4.76 7.08
CA HIS A 52 9.13 5.82 7.52
C HIS A 52 7.73 5.29 7.86
N MET A 53 7.37 4.08 7.40
CA MET A 53 6.10 3.43 7.73
C MET A 53 6.06 3.05 9.21
N GLY A 54 4.90 3.23 9.84
CA GLY A 54 4.71 2.89 11.25
C GLY A 54 4.64 1.38 11.43
N GLN A 55 5.33 0.84 12.44
CA GLN A 55 5.36 -0.58 12.76
C GLN A 55 4.78 -0.80 14.16
N VAL A 56 3.80 -1.68 14.30
CA VAL A 56 3.08 -1.86 15.57
C VAL A 56 2.94 -3.33 15.93
N LEU A 57 3.21 -3.68 17.19
CA LEU A 57 2.89 -4.99 17.74
C LEU A 57 1.64 -4.87 18.62
N LEU A 58 0.67 -5.75 18.37
CA LEU A 58 -0.54 -5.87 19.17
C LEU A 58 -0.54 -7.23 19.87
N ARG A 59 -0.57 -7.20 21.21
CA ARG A 59 -0.59 -8.40 22.07
C ARG A 59 -1.82 -8.39 22.94
N ALA A 60 -2.40 -9.56 23.18
CA ALA A 60 -3.49 -9.69 24.15
C ALA A 60 -2.92 -9.76 25.56
N ASP A 61 -3.57 -9.09 26.51
CA ASP A 61 -3.19 -9.16 27.93
C ASP A 61 -3.42 -10.57 28.51
N SER A 62 -4.33 -11.34 27.90
CA SER A 62 -4.61 -12.74 28.23
C SER A 62 -3.53 -13.71 27.75
N GLY A 63 -2.68 -13.29 26.80
CA GLY A 63 -1.76 -14.16 26.06
C GLY A 63 -2.41 -14.94 24.91
N ASP A 64 -3.74 -14.88 24.74
CA ASP A 64 -4.42 -15.49 23.59
C ASP A 64 -4.51 -14.49 22.43
N LEU A 65 -3.81 -14.79 21.32
CA LEU A 65 -3.85 -13.95 20.13
C LEU A 65 -5.27 -13.76 19.58
N GLY A 66 -6.18 -14.72 19.80
CA GLY A 66 -7.59 -14.61 19.43
C GLY A 66 -8.27 -13.39 20.06
N ASP A 67 -7.89 -13.02 21.29
CA ASP A 67 -8.42 -11.83 21.96
C ASP A 67 -7.88 -10.54 21.32
N ALA A 68 -6.61 -10.50 20.94
CA ALA A 68 -6.03 -9.37 20.20
C ALA A 68 -6.67 -9.23 18.81
N ALA A 69 -6.91 -10.35 18.14
CA ALA A 69 -7.57 -10.37 16.84
C ALA A 69 -9.03 -9.90 16.93
N THR A 70 -9.77 -10.37 17.93
CA THR A 70 -11.14 -9.92 18.20
C THR A 70 -11.18 -8.44 18.58
N ALA A 71 -10.18 -7.95 19.31
CA ALA A 71 -10.03 -6.55 19.61
C ALA A 71 -9.81 -5.71 18.36
N LEU A 72 -8.89 -6.11 17.49
CA LEU A 72 -8.61 -5.39 16.24
C LEU A 72 -9.83 -5.40 15.30
N GLU A 73 -10.60 -6.49 15.24
CA GLU A 73 -11.86 -6.56 14.45
C GLU A 73 -12.89 -5.49 14.85
N ARG A 74 -12.76 -4.85 16.03
CA ARG A 74 -13.59 -3.69 16.43
C ARG A 74 -13.24 -2.38 15.74
N LEU A 75 -12.13 -2.31 15.02
CA LEU A 75 -11.67 -1.12 14.30
C LEU A 75 -11.55 -1.36 12.79
N THR A 76 -11.54 -2.63 12.36
CA THR A 76 -11.34 -3.00 10.96
C THR A 76 -12.42 -3.96 10.43
N PRO A 77 -12.89 -3.79 9.18
CA PRO A 77 -13.78 -4.75 8.54
C PRO A 77 -13.07 -6.01 8.06
N ALA A 78 -11.73 -6.05 8.06
CA ALA A 78 -10.97 -7.24 7.72
C ALA A 78 -11.24 -8.38 8.72
N SER A 79 -11.15 -9.64 8.30
CA SER A 79 -11.18 -10.72 9.29
C SER A 79 -9.79 -10.96 9.86
N VAL A 80 -9.62 -10.65 11.14
CA VAL A 80 -8.36 -10.83 11.88
C VAL A 80 -8.37 -12.16 12.62
N LEU A 81 -9.49 -12.52 13.27
CA LEU A 81 -9.60 -13.77 14.03
C LEU A 81 -9.43 -15.01 13.15
N GLY A 82 -9.82 -14.91 11.88
CA GLY A 82 -9.65 -15.97 10.89
C GLY A 82 -8.29 -15.94 10.16
N LEU A 83 -7.31 -15.16 10.62
CA LEU A 83 -5.96 -15.14 10.06
C LEU A 83 -5.17 -16.32 10.62
N LYS A 84 -4.64 -17.16 9.73
CA LYS A 84 -3.81 -18.30 10.15
C LYS A 84 -2.43 -17.82 10.60
N PRO A 85 -1.72 -18.59 11.45
CA PRO A 85 -0.33 -18.33 11.77
C PRO A 85 0.49 -18.05 10.52
N TRP A 86 1.34 -17.03 10.61
CA TRP A 86 2.29 -16.69 9.57
C TRP A 86 1.68 -16.27 8.24
N ARG A 87 0.41 -15.85 8.26
CA ARG A 87 -0.26 -15.20 7.14
C ARG A 87 -0.42 -13.72 7.42
N GLN A 88 -0.50 -12.95 6.35
CA GLN A 88 -0.77 -11.53 6.34
C GLN A 88 -2.06 -11.24 5.58
N ARG A 89 -2.70 -10.11 5.87
CA ARG A 89 -3.82 -9.54 5.12
C ARG A 89 -3.70 -8.03 5.08
N TYR A 90 -4.35 -7.46 4.07
CA TYR A 90 -4.64 -6.04 3.97
C TYR A 90 -5.87 -5.71 4.84
N GLY A 91 -5.77 -4.61 5.57
CA GLY A 91 -6.79 -4.09 6.49
C GLY A 91 -7.08 -2.63 6.22
N LEU A 92 -8.21 -2.17 6.77
CA LEU A 92 -8.67 -0.79 6.70
C LEU A 92 -9.10 -0.37 8.10
N PHE A 93 -8.70 0.81 8.56
CA PHE A 93 -9.40 1.47 9.66
C PHE A 93 -10.55 2.27 9.07
N THR A 94 -11.74 2.13 9.64
CA THR A 94 -12.92 2.86 9.18
C THR A 94 -13.52 3.70 10.29
N ASP A 95 -14.27 4.73 9.91
CA ASP A 95 -15.02 5.57 10.85
C ASP A 95 -16.51 5.18 10.91
N PRO A 96 -17.31 5.74 11.84
CA PRO A 96 -18.74 5.45 11.92
C PRO A 96 -19.56 5.82 10.67
N ALA A 97 -19.07 6.72 9.81
CA ALA A 97 -19.69 7.07 8.54
C ALA A 97 -19.33 6.09 7.41
N GLY A 98 -18.40 5.17 7.66
CA GLY A 98 -17.93 4.15 6.70
C GLY A 98 -16.73 4.61 5.86
N GLY A 99 -16.19 5.80 6.13
CA GLY A 99 -15.00 6.33 5.49
C GLY A 99 -13.74 5.61 5.90
N VAL A 100 -12.70 5.65 5.07
CA VAL A 100 -11.38 5.06 5.37
C VAL A 100 -10.51 6.05 6.13
N LEU A 101 -10.04 5.65 7.31
CA LEU A 101 -9.15 6.43 8.20
C LEU A 101 -7.66 6.13 7.97
N ASP A 102 -7.36 4.89 7.60
CA ASP A 102 -6.07 4.46 7.03
C ASP A 102 -6.24 3.07 6.40
N ASP A 103 -5.29 2.70 5.55
CA ASP A 103 -5.06 1.31 5.15
C ASP A 103 -3.75 0.77 5.73
N PHE A 104 -3.72 -0.53 6.01
CA PHE A 104 -2.57 -1.15 6.68
C PHE A 104 -2.42 -2.62 6.31
N MET A 105 -1.25 -3.16 6.56
CA MET A 105 -1.00 -4.60 6.48
C MET A 105 -0.90 -5.18 7.89
N PHE A 106 -1.44 -6.38 8.10
CA PHE A 106 -1.30 -7.07 9.39
C PHE A 106 -1.01 -8.56 9.23
N SER A 107 -0.12 -9.10 10.05
CA SER A 107 0.31 -10.49 10.05
C SER A 107 0.19 -11.16 11.42
N HIS A 108 0.01 -12.47 11.41
CA HIS A 108 0.01 -13.30 12.61
C HIS A 108 1.44 -13.82 12.89
N HIS A 109 2.13 -13.25 13.88
CA HIS A 109 3.52 -13.60 14.24
C HIS A 109 3.62 -14.55 15.45
N GLY A 110 2.65 -15.45 15.57
CA GLY A 110 2.58 -16.44 16.64
C GLY A 110 1.91 -15.84 17.86
N GLU A 111 2.67 -15.10 18.66
CA GLU A 111 2.21 -14.55 19.95
C GLU A 111 1.62 -13.14 19.85
N HIS A 112 1.82 -12.47 18.72
CA HIS A 112 1.34 -11.11 18.49
C HIS A 112 0.88 -10.91 17.04
N LEU A 113 0.07 -9.86 16.84
CA LEU A 113 -0.15 -9.33 15.49
C LEU A 113 0.92 -8.26 15.23
N TYR A 114 1.50 -8.30 14.04
CA TYR A 114 2.39 -7.25 13.56
C TYR A 114 1.68 -6.45 12.47
N LEU A 115 1.62 -5.14 12.64
CA LEU A 115 0.95 -4.20 11.76
C LEU A 115 1.97 -3.25 11.14
N VAL A 116 1.77 -2.92 9.86
CA VAL A 116 2.48 -1.85 9.15
C VAL A 116 1.45 -0.83 8.65
N VAL A 117 1.54 0.40 9.15
CA VAL A 117 0.60 1.51 8.90
C VAL A 117 1.27 2.63 8.10
N ASN A 118 0.49 3.49 7.45
CA ASN A 118 1.06 4.57 6.64
C ASN A 118 1.82 5.59 7.51
N ALA A 119 2.94 6.09 6.99
CA ALA A 119 3.81 7.03 7.69
C ALA A 119 3.06 8.28 8.20
N ALA A 120 2.26 8.90 7.34
CA ALA A 120 1.49 10.10 7.67
C ALA A 120 0.34 9.84 8.69
N ARG A 121 0.05 8.57 9.00
CA ARG A 121 -1.05 8.13 9.85
C ARG A 121 -0.60 7.39 11.11
N THR A 122 0.71 7.21 11.31
CA THR A 122 1.26 6.45 12.44
C THR A 122 0.71 6.92 13.80
N GLU A 123 0.76 8.22 14.10
CA GLU A 123 0.23 8.74 15.38
C GLU A 123 -1.29 8.61 15.51
N HIS A 124 -2.02 8.78 14.40
CA HIS A 124 -3.47 8.60 14.37
C HIS A 124 -3.85 7.15 14.68
N ASP A 125 -3.20 6.21 14.00
CA ASP A 125 -3.46 4.79 14.11
C ASP A 125 -3.05 4.25 15.48
N LEU A 126 -1.92 4.71 16.03
CA LEU A 126 -1.53 4.39 17.40
C LEU A 126 -2.56 4.89 18.41
N ALA A 127 -3.10 6.10 18.23
CA ALA A 127 -4.16 6.62 19.10
C ALA A 127 -5.42 5.76 19.00
N LEU A 128 -5.81 5.34 17.80
CA LEU A 128 -6.95 4.46 17.57
C LEU A 128 -6.75 3.08 18.22
N LEU A 129 -5.60 2.44 17.97
CA LEU A 129 -5.27 1.12 18.52
C LEU A 129 -5.22 1.13 20.05
N ARG A 130 -4.71 2.21 20.66
CA ARG A 130 -4.67 2.37 22.13
C ARG A 130 -6.05 2.51 22.78
N THR A 131 -7.12 2.70 22.00
CA THR A 131 -8.49 2.65 22.54
C THR A 131 -8.98 1.23 22.80
N LEU A 132 -8.30 0.21 22.26
CA LEU A 132 -8.70 -1.18 22.42
C LEU A 132 -8.45 -1.66 23.85
N ALA A 133 -9.49 -2.17 24.50
CA ALA A 133 -9.36 -2.84 25.79
C ALA A 133 -8.82 -4.28 25.63
N GLY A 134 -8.03 -4.72 26.62
CA GLY A 134 -7.51 -6.08 26.74
C GLY A 134 -6.30 -6.39 25.86
N VAL A 135 -5.67 -5.35 25.30
CA VAL A 135 -4.51 -5.47 24.43
C VAL A 135 -3.46 -4.42 24.78
N SER A 136 -2.20 -4.76 24.59
CA SER A 136 -1.07 -3.84 24.60
C SER A 136 -0.66 -3.49 23.18
N VAL A 137 -0.37 -2.19 22.98
CA VAL A 137 0.04 -1.60 21.70
C VAL A 137 1.46 -1.10 21.83
N GLU A 138 2.38 -1.71 21.09
CA GLU A 138 3.79 -1.32 21.06
C GLU A 138 4.13 -0.69 19.72
N HIS A 139 4.59 0.56 19.74
CA HIS A 139 5.17 1.20 18.56
C HIS A 139 6.63 0.75 18.42
N VAL A 140 6.92 0.00 17.37
CA VAL A 140 8.27 -0.49 17.06
C VAL A 140 9.06 0.64 16.40
N THR A 141 10.10 1.11 17.09
CA THR A 141 10.91 2.27 16.67
C THR A 141 12.39 1.94 16.49
N ASP A 142 12.80 0.73 16.88
CA ASP A 142 14.17 0.23 16.80
C ASP A 142 14.44 -0.60 15.53
N ARG A 143 13.49 -0.63 14.59
CA ARG A 143 13.57 -1.39 13.33
C ARG A 143 13.29 -0.52 12.11
N ALA A 144 14.08 -0.73 11.06
CA ALA A 144 13.86 -0.26 9.71
C ALA A 144 12.91 -1.22 8.97
N LEU A 145 12.32 -0.75 7.87
CA LEU A 145 11.49 -1.56 6.97
C LEU A 145 11.96 -1.35 5.53
N LEU A 146 12.41 -2.42 4.90
CA LEU A 146 12.89 -2.41 3.51
C LEU A 146 11.91 -3.18 2.63
N ALA A 147 11.66 -2.69 1.41
CA ALA A 147 10.91 -3.45 0.41
C ALA A 147 11.84 -3.84 -0.74
N LEU A 148 12.00 -5.15 -0.96
CA LEU A 148 12.73 -5.71 -2.09
C LEU A 148 11.71 -6.22 -3.12
N GLN A 149 11.64 -5.59 -4.28
CA GLN A 149 10.52 -5.75 -5.21
C GLN A 149 11.02 -5.99 -6.63
N GLY A 150 10.35 -6.86 -7.38
CA GLY A 150 10.69 -7.21 -8.76
C GLY A 150 10.84 -8.71 -8.97
N PRO A 151 10.79 -9.19 -10.23
CA PRO A 151 10.84 -10.63 -10.55
C PRO A 151 12.10 -11.36 -10.05
N ARG A 152 13.20 -10.64 -9.75
CA ARG A 152 14.43 -11.22 -9.19
C ARG A 152 14.57 -11.03 -7.68
N ALA A 153 13.53 -10.55 -6.99
CA ALA A 153 13.54 -10.32 -5.54
C ALA A 153 13.71 -11.63 -4.75
N GLU A 154 13.03 -12.71 -5.14
CA GLU A 154 13.21 -14.03 -4.51
C GLU A 154 14.64 -14.53 -4.66
N GLU A 155 15.19 -14.48 -5.87
CA GLU A 155 16.57 -14.90 -6.13
C GLU A 155 17.56 -14.17 -5.23
N ALA A 156 17.43 -12.84 -5.15
CA ALA A 156 18.31 -12.00 -4.34
C ALA A 156 18.15 -12.28 -2.82
N LEU A 157 16.93 -12.33 -2.30
CA LEU A 157 16.72 -12.53 -0.87
C LEU A 157 17.07 -13.96 -0.45
N ALA A 158 16.75 -14.97 -1.27
CA ALA A 158 17.07 -16.38 -0.98
C ALA A 158 18.58 -16.66 -0.95
N ALA A 159 19.40 -15.84 -1.61
CA ALA A 159 20.86 -15.91 -1.48
C ALA A 159 21.35 -15.54 -0.06
N LEU A 160 20.56 -14.76 0.70
CA LEU A 160 20.85 -14.38 2.08
C LEU A 160 20.06 -15.21 3.11
N VAL A 161 18.81 -15.52 2.79
CA VAL A 161 17.84 -16.20 3.67
C VAL A 161 17.08 -17.24 2.84
N PRO A 162 17.64 -18.45 2.62
CA PRO A 162 17.10 -19.44 1.68
C PRO A 162 15.62 -19.82 1.91
N GLU A 163 15.17 -19.81 3.15
CA GLU A 163 13.81 -20.17 3.57
C GLU A 163 12.71 -19.28 2.95
N VAL A 164 13.05 -18.08 2.47
CA VAL A 164 12.07 -17.17 1.83
C VAL A 164 11.52 -17.74 0.51
N ALA A 165 12.22 -18.68 -0.12
CA ALA A 165 11.77 -19.33 -1.36
C ALA A 165 10.50 -20.19 -1.16
N GLU A 166 10.23 -20.62 0.08
CA GLU A 166 9.04 -21.38 0.47
C GLU A 166 7.79 -20.51 0.66
N LEU A 167 7.97 -19.20 0.80
CA LEU A 167 6.87 -18.26 1.04
C LEU A 167 6.08 -18.04 -0.26
N VAL A 168 4.76 -17.99 -0.17
CA VAL A 168 3.90 -17.48 -1.24
C VAL A 168 3.28 -16.14 -0.83
N PHE A 169 2.62 -15.47 -1.77
CA PHE A 169 2.03 -14.16 -1.55
C PHE A 169 1.18 -14.14 -0.28
N MET A 170 1.41 -13.11 0.55
CA MET A 170 0.77 -12.91 1.86
C MET A 170 1.14 -13.95 2.93
N ASP A 171 2.24 -14.69 2.76
CA ASP A 171 2.95 -15.30 3.88
C ASP A 171 3.82 -14.26 4.60
N SER A 172 4.01 -14.48 5.89
CA SER A 172 4.99 -13.80 6.74
C SER A 172 5.81 -14.83 7.52
N ARG A 173 7.07 -14.56 7.87
CA ARG A 173 7.88 -15.37 8.79
C ARG A 173 8.85 -14.49 9.56
N ILE A 174 9.27 -14.99 10.72
CA ILE A 174 10.46 -14.50 11.42
C ILE A 174 11.58 -15.47 11.08
N LEU A 175 12.64 -14.98 10.44
CA LEU A 175 13.74 -15.79 9.93
C LEU A 175 15.08 -15.19 10.35
N PRO A 176 16.08 -16.03 10.72
CA PRO A 176 17.39 -15.52 11.09
C PRO A 176 18.18 -15.08 9.86
N TRP A 177 18.99 -14.04 10.02
CA TRP A 177 20.06 -13.68 9.10
C TRP A 177 21.27 -13.23 9.91
N ARG A 178 22.35 -14.02 9.87
CA ARG A 178 23.50 -13.83 10.78
C ARG A 178 23.03 -13.83 12.25
N ASP A 179 23.36 -12.79 13.00
CA ASP A 179 23.05 -12.66 14.43
C ASP A 179 21.77 -11.86 14.71
N VAL A 180 20.88 -11.73 13.72
CA VAL A 180 19.65 -10.94 13.84
C VAL A 180 18.43 -11.67 13.29
N GLU A 181 17.25 -11.38 13.86
CA GLU A 181 15.96 -11.84 13.33
C GLU A 181 15.38 -10.80 12.38
N LEU A 182 14.99 -11.26 11.18
CA LEU A 182 14.24 -10.49 10.20
C LEU A 182 12.76 -10.88 10.28
N TRP A 183 11.87 -9.89 10.20
CA TRP A 183 10.44 -10.16 10.01
C TRP A 183 10.12 -9.91 8.55
N ILE A 184 9.84 -10.99 7.81
CA ILE A 184 9.76 -10.99 6.36
C ILE A 184 8.35 -11.35 5.95
N SER A 185 7.70 -10.50 5.17
CA SER A 185 6.47 -10.84 4.46
C SER A 185 6.71 -10.86 2.96
N ARG A 186 6.03 -11.78 2.25
CA ARG A 186 6.00 -11.77 0.79
C ARG A 186 4.83 -10.93 0.31
N SER A 187 5.05 -9.63 0.29
CA SER A 187 4.08 -8.57 0.00
C SER A 187 4.78 -7.41 -0.71
N GLY A 188 3.99 -6.44 -1.15
CA GLY A 188 4.57 -5.22 -1.69
C GLY A 188 3.58 -4.30 -2.38
N TYR A 189 4.09 -3.16 -2.81
CA TYR A 189 3.32 -2.02 -3.29
C TYR A 189 3.68 -1.64 -4.75
N THR A 190 4.09 -2.63 -5.55
CA THR A 190 4.59 -2.42 -6.91
C THR A 190 3.80 -3.17 -7.99
N GLY A 191 2.98 -4.14 -7.56
CA GLY A 191 2.37 -5.14 -8.44
C GLY A 191 3.34 -6.25 -8.86
N GLU A 192 4.64 -6.11 -8.58
CA GLU A 192 5.60 -7.18 -8.76
C GLU A 192 5.60 -8.15 -7.58
N ASP A 193 6.17 -9.33 -7.79
CA ASP A 193 6.62 -10.18 -6.69
C ASP A 193 7.69 -9.48 -5.84
N GLY A 194 7.81 -9.87 -4.57
CA GLY A 194 8.75 -9.24 -3.66
C GLY A 194 8.45 -9.48 -2.19
N PHE A 195 9.26 -8.83 -1.36
CA PHE A 195 9.24 -8.97 0.08
C PHE A 195 9.30 -7.60 0.77
N GLU A 196 8.72 -7.54 1.96
CA GLU A 196 8.97 -6.48 2.94
C GLU A 196 9.72 -7.09 4.12
N ILE A 197 10.75 -6.41 4.60
CA ILE A 197 11.73 -6.93 5.55
C ILE A 197 11.91 -5.90 6.66
N SER A 198 11.32 -6.19 7.82
CA SER A 198 11.61 -5.46 9.05
C SER A 198 12.93 -5.97 9.64
N VAL A 199 13.85 -5.06 9.92
CA VAL A 199 15.21 -5.36 10.39
C VAL A 199 15.61 -4.36 11.47
N PRO A 200 16.28 -4.75 12.57
CA PRO A 200 16.77 -3.78 13.55
C PRO A 200 17.62 -2.69 12.90
N ASN A 201 17.50 -1.45 13.38
CA ASN A 201 18.15 -0.27 12.79
C ASN A 201 19.66 -0.47 12.61
N ALA A 202 20.33 -1.10 13.59
CA ALA A 202 21.76 -1.39 13.53
C ALA A 202 22.17 -2.37 12.40
N TRP A 203 21.22 -3.15 11.87
CA TRP A 203 21.42 -4.12 10.81
C TRP A 203 20.79 -3.70 9.47
N ALA A 204 20.12 -2.56 9.41
CA ALA A 204 19.48 -2.05 8.20
C ALA A 204 20.49 -1.80 7.08
N GLU A 205 21.54 -1.02 7.35
CA GLU A 205 22.60 -0.74 6.37
C GLU A 205 23.38 -2.01 5.99
N PRO A 206 23.83 -2.88 6.92
CA PRO A 206 24.42 -4.16 6.57
C PRO A 206 23.56 -5.01 5.62
N LEU A 207 22.24 -5.09 5.86
CA LEU A 207 21.33 -5.83 5.00
C LEU A 207 21.18 -5.18 3.63
N ALA A 208 20.97 -3.85 3.60
CA ALA A 208 20.83 -3.10 2.37
C ALA A 208 22.08 -3.24 1.47
N ARG A 209 23.28 -3.09 2.04
CA ARG A 209 24.54 -3.29 1.31
C ARG A 209 24.72 -4.72 0.82
N ALA A 210 24.33 -5.72 1.61
CA ALA A 210 24.41 -7.12 1.19
C ALA A 210 23.52 -7.41 -0.03
N LEU A 211 22.31 -6.82 -0.07
CA LEU A 211 21.42 -6.92 -1.23
C LEU A 211 21.96 -6.13 -2.42
N LEU A 212 22.36 -4.87 -2.21
CA LEU A 212 22.87 -3.98 -3.27
C LEU A 212 24.22 -4.41 -3.85
N ALA A 213 24.94 -5.33 -3.21
CA ALA A 213 26.14 -5.94 -3.75
C ALA A 213 25.85 -6.97 -4.86
N MET A 214 24.60 -7.36 -5.06
CA MET A 214 24.17 -8.27 -6.11
C MET A 214 23.81 -7.49 -7.38
N ASP A 215 24.34 -7.89 -8.53
CA ASP A 215 24.16 -7.20 -9.82
C ASP A 215 22.68 -6.95 -10.20
N GLN A 216 21.77 -7.80 -9.72
CA GLN A 216 20.34 -7.71 -10.00
C GLN A 216 19.59 -6.69 -9.13
N VAL A 217 20.17 -6.19 -8.04
CA VAL A 217 19.51 -5.30 -7.09
C VAL A 217 20.01 -3.86 -7.25
N ALA A 218 19.08 -2.92 -7.41
CA ALA A 218 19.38 -1.49 -7.43
C ALA A 218 18.53 -0.73 -6.38
N PRO A 219 18.98 0.43 -5.87
CA PRO A 219 18.14 1.24 -4.99
C PRO A 219 17.08 1.98 -5.83
N ALA A 220 15.88 2.15 -5.28
CA ALA A 220 14.79 2.90 -5.91
C ALA A 220 14.11 3.84 -4.93
N GLY A 221 13.71 5.02 -5.42
CA GLY A 221 13.10 6.08 -4.64
C GLY A 221 11.57 6.11 -4.69
N LEU A 222 11.00 7.06 -3.93
CA LEU A 222 9.56 7.27 -3.81
C LEU A 222 8.86 7.55 -5.14
N GLY A 223 9.54 8.18 -6.11
CA GLY A 223 8.94 8.43 -7.42
C GLY A 223 8.70 7.14 -8.22
N ALA A 224 9.64 6.20 -8.17
CA ALA A 224 9.45 4.88 -8.76
C ALA A 224 8.32 4.12 -8.04
N ARG A 225 8.31 4.16 -6.70
CA ARG A 225 7.24 3.57 -5.86
C ARG A 225 5.85 4.08 -6.27
N ASP A 226 5.66 5.39 -6.42
CA ASP A 226 4.36 5.97 -6.82
C ASP A 226 3.96 5.59 -8.26
N SER A 227 4.89 5.53 -9.20
CA SER A 227 4.57 5.09 -10.56
C SER A 227 4.22 3.59 -10.64
N LEU A 228 4.90 2.73 -9.86
CA LEU A 228 4.65 1.28 -9.82
C LEU A 228 3.30 0.96 -9.18
N ARG A 229 2.98 1.57 -8.02
CA ARG A 229 1.68 1.37 -7.35
C ARG A 229 0.52 1.85 -8.22
N LEU A 230 0.72 2.96 -8.95
CA LEU A 230 -0.30 3.52 -9.83
C LEU A 230 -0.59 2.57 -10.98
N GLU A 231 0.45 2.03 -11.63
CA GLU A 231 0.28 0.99 -12.66
C GLU A 231 -0.36 -0.29 -12.10
N ALA A 232 -0.02 -0.67 -10.87
CA ALA A 232 -0.64 -1.78 -10.17
C ALA A 232 -2.08 -1.48 -9.68
N GLY A 233 -2.60 -0.28 -9.94
CA GLY A 233 -3.96 0.12 -9.56
C GLY A 233 -4.18 0.20 -8.05
N MET A 234 -3.12 0.35 -7.27
CA MET A 234 -3.18 0.38 -5.81
C MET A 234 -3.51 1.80 -5.32
N PRO A 235 -4.45 1.93 -4.37
CA PRO A 235 -4.81 3.23 -3.81
C PRO A 235 -3.71 3.76 -2.90
N LEU A 236 -3.63 5.08 -2.75
CA LEU A 236 -2.78 5.76 -1.79
C LEU A 236 -3.64 6.57 -0.80
N TYR A 237 -3.46 6.36 0.50
CA TYR A 237 -4.16 7.14 1.52
C TYR A 237 -3.87 8.64 1.38
N GLY A 238 -4.90 9.46 1.56
CA GLY A 238 -4.87 10.90 1.35
C GLY A 238 -5.20 11.32 -0.08
N HIS A 239 -5.26 10.38 -1.03
CA HIS A 239 -5.60 10.64 -2.44
C HIS A 239 -6.78 9.77 -2.89
N ASP A 240 -6.59 8.44 -2.85
CA ASP A 240 -7.58 7.45 -3.31
C ASP A 240 -8.41 6.88 -2.16
N LEU A 241 -7.97 7.12 -0.91
CA LEU A 241 -8.65 6.75 0.34
C LEU A 241 -8.65 7.97 1.27
N THR A 242 -9.84 8.29 1.79
CA THR A 242 -10.05 9.36 2.74
C THR A 242 -11.29 9.03 3.60
N PRO A 243 -11.57 9.80 4.68
CA PRO A 243 -12.79 9.63 5.46
C PRO A 243 -14.09 9.88 4.66
N GLU A 244 -14.02 10.47 3.47
CA GLU A 244 -15.16 10.66 2.58
C GLU A 244 -15.38 9.49 1.62
N ILE A 245 -14.44 8.53 1.56
CA ILE A 245 -14.43 7.41 0.61
C ILE A 245 -14.63 6.11 1.38
N THR A 246 -15.65 5.34 1.01
CA THR A 246 -15.88 4.02 1.62
C THR A 246 -15.02 2.93 0.97
N PRO A 247 -14.79 1.79 1.65
CA PRO A 247 -14.12 0.63 1.05
C PRO A 247 -14.79 0.12 -0.24
N ALA A 248 -16.12 0.23 -0.36
CA ALA A 248 -16.86 -0.17 -1.56
C ALA A 248 -16.53 0.78 -2.72
N GLN A 249 -16.58 2.11 -2.49
CA GLN A 249 -16.23 3.13 -3.47
C GLN A 249 -14.78 3.00 -3.95
N ALA A 250 -13.85 2.64 -3.05
CA ALA A 250 -12.44 2.44 -3.39
C ALA A 250 -12.15 1.14 -4.18
N GLY A 251 -13.14 0.27 -4.40
CA GLY A 251 -12.95 -1.04 -5.02
C GLY A 251 -12.24 -2.04 -4.09
N LEU A 252 -12.31 -1.82 -2.78
CA LEU A 252 -11.61 -2.60 -1.75
C LEU A 252 -12.53 -3.57 -1.00
N GLY A 253 -13.71 -3.87 -1.55
CA GLY A 253 -14.65 -4.84 -0.94
C GLY A 253 -14.03 -6.22 -0.69
N TRP A 254 -13.01 -6.61 -1.49
CA TRP A 254 -12.26 -7.85 -1.29
C TRP A 254 -11.52 -7.92 0.07
N ALA A 255 -11.20 -6.78 0.68
CA ALA A 255 -10.58 -6.70 2.01
C ALA A 255 -11.56 -7.01 3.14
N ILE A 256 -12.85 -7.18 2.82
CA ILE A 256 -13.94 -7.47 3.76
C ILE A 256 -14.46 -8.88 3.45
N PRO A 257 -13.94 -9.94 4.10
CA PRO A 257 -14.30 -11.32 3.77
C PRO A 257 -15.77 -11.63 4.12
N LYS A 258 -16.35 -12.65 3.47
CA LYS A 258 -17.76 -13.07 3.68
C LYS A 258 -18.15 -13.21 5.15
N VAL A 259 -17.24 -13.67 6.01
CA VAL A 259 -17.50 -13.85 7.45
C VAL A 259 -17.83 -12.54 8.18
N ARG A 260 -17.35 -11.39 7.68
CA ARG A 260 -17.60 -10.05 8.21
C ARG A 260 -18.73 -9.31 7.49
N ARG A 261 -19.25 -9.86 6.37
CA ARG A 261 -20.36 -9.30 5.59
C ARG A 261 -21.71 -9.76 6.14
N ARG A 262 -22.80 -9.17 5.63
CA ARG A 262 -24.17 -9.58 5.91
C ARG A 262 -24.38 -11.08 5.72
N GLY A 263 -24.99 -11.72 6.72
CA GLY A 263 -25.18 -13.17 6.79
C GLY A 263 -23.92 -13.98 7.16
N GLY A 264 -22.79 -13.31 7.45
CA GLY A 264 -21.56 -13.93 7.92
C GLY A 264 -21.60 -14.25 9.42
N SER A 265 -20.82 -15.24 9.87
CA SER A 265 -20.83 -15.67 11.28
C SER A 265 -20.25 -14.63 12.26
N ARG A 266 -19.59 -13.58 11.75
CA ARG A 266 -19.07 -12.43 12.50
C ARG A 266 -19.38 -11.13 11.74
N GLU A 267 -20.61 -11.03 11.26
CA GLU A 267 -21.12 -9.86 10.54
C GLU A 267 -20.88 -8.57 11.35
N GLY A 268 -20.38 -7.53 10.67
CA GLY A 268 -20.26 -6.20 11.25
C GLY A 268 -19.30 -6.14 12.45
N GLY A 269 -19.66 -5.32 13.44
CA GLY A 269 -18.86 -5.12 14.65
C GLY A 269 -17.64 -4.20 14.47
N PHE A 270 -17.60 -3.44 13.37
CA PHE A 270 -16.58 -2.42 13.07
C PHE A 270 -17.26 -1.07 12.74
N PRO A 271 -16.55 0.07 12.85
CA PRO A 271 -17.15 1.38 12.60
C PRO A 271 -17.62 1.50 11.14
N GLY A 272 -18.83 1.98 10.94
CA GLY A 272 -19.40 2.17 9.60
C GLY A 272 -19.98 0.92 8.96
N ALA A 273 -20.10 -0.20 9.68
CA ALA A 273 -20.72 -1.43 9.17
C ALA A 273 -22.13 -1.19 8.58
N GLU A 274 -22.94 -0.34 9.23
CA GLU A 274 -24.30 0.00 8.78
C GLU A 274 -24.34 0.77 7.45
N VAL A 275 -23.22 1.37 7.03
CA VAL A 275 -23.07 2.05 5.73
C VAL A 275 -22.40 1.12 4.72
N ILE A 276 -21.26 0.54 5.10
CA ILE A 276 -20.39 -0.23 4.21
C ILE A 276 -21.07 -1.52 3.75
N LEU A 277 -21.71 -2.26 4.64
CA LEU A 277 -22.29 -3.56 4.30
C LEU A 277 -23.45 -3.47 3.29
N PRO A 278 -24.46 -2.59 3.47
CA PRO A 278 -25.47 -2.38 2.43
C PRO A 278 -24.89 -1.83 1.13
N GLU A 279 -23.89 -0.94 1.17
CA GLU A 279 -23.27 -0.40 -0.05
C GLU A 279 -22.54 -1.48 -0.87
N LEU A 280 -21.89 -2.45 -0.21
CA LEU A 280 -21.28 -3.60 -0.89
C LEU A 280 -22.31 -4.51 -1.60
N GLU A 281 -23.54 -4.58 -1.10
CA GLU A 281 -24.62 -5.37 -1.71
C GLU A 281 -25.30 -4.62 -2.86
N ALA A 282 -25.58 -3.33 -2.66
CA ALA A 282 -26.29 -2.50 -3.64
C ALA A 282 -25.39 -2.00 -4.77
N GLY A 283 -24.09 -1.93 -4.54
CA GLY A 283 -23.12 -1.24 -5.38
C GLY A 283 -22.96 0.23 -4.95
N PRO A 284 -21.72 0.76 -4.95
CA PRO A 284 -21.47 2.13 -4.52
C PRO A 284 -21.98 3.15 -5.54
N SER A 285 -22.32 4.35 -5.08
CA SER A 285 -22.79 5.45 -5.94
C SER A 285 -21.68 6.06 -6.82
N ARG A 286 -20.43 5.77 -6.50
CA ARG A 286 -19.22 6.10 -7.26
C ARG A 286 -18.18 5.00 -7.05
N LEU A 287 -17.32 4.76 -8.03
CA LEU A 287 -16.31 3.72 -8.00
C LEU A 287 -14.96 4.25 -8.47
N ARG A 288 -13.89 3.86 -7.77
CA ARG A 288 -12.52 4.11 -8.18
C ARG A 288 -12.19 3.33 -9.45
N MET A 289 -11.89 4.05 -10.52
CA MET A 289 -11.54 3.46 -11.82
C MET A 289 -10.21 4.01 -12.34
N GLY A 290 -9.59 3.24 -13.23
CA GLY A 290 -8.45 3.71 -14.01
C GLY A 290 -8.90 4.53 -15.22
N LEU A 291 -8.05 5.45 -15.65
CA LEU A 291 -8.25 6.34 -16.79
C LEU A 291 -6.96 6.38 -17.62
N ARG A 292 -7.11 6.29 -18.94
CA ARG A 292 -6.04 6.47 -19.93
C ARG A 292 -6.33 7.70 -20.78
N PRO A 293 -5.64 8.83 -20.54
CA PRO A 293 -5.76 10.03 -21.37
C PRO A 293 -5.21 9.80 -22.77
N GLU A 294 -5.87 10.38 -23.77
CA GLU A 294 -5.29 10.46 -25.10
C GLU A 294 -4.11 11.43 -25.12
N GLY A 295 -3.06 11.07 -25.87
CA GLY A 295 -1.85 11.88 -26.01
C GLY A 295 -0.86 11.73 -24.86
N ARG A 296 -0.13 12.81 -24.55
CA ARG A 296 1.04 12.79 -23.64
C ARG A 296 0.85 13.59 -22.34
N ALA A 297 -0.31 14.19 -22.15
CA ALA A 297 -0.57 15.03 -20.99
C ALA A 297 -0.82 14.17 -19.74
N VAL A 298 0.00 14.36 -18.71
CA VAL A 298 -0.20 13.74 -17.39
C VAL A 298 -1.31 14.50 -16.67
N LEU A 299 -2.36 13.79 -16.27
CA LEU A 299 -3.40 14.35 -15.42
C LEU A 299 -2.92 14.31 -13.97
N ARG A 300 -3.10 15.40 -13.24
CA ARG A 300 -2.74 15.50 -11.82
C ARG A 300 -3.99 15.44 -10.98
N GLU A 301 -3.82 15.14 -9.69
CA GLU A 301 -4.88 15.25 -8.70
C GLU A 301 -5.65 16.57 -8.83
N GLY A 302 -6.97 16.51 -8.64
CA GLY A 302 -7.87 17.66 -8.78
C GLY A 302 -8.22 18.03 -10.22
N THR A 303 -7.61 17.40 -11.24
CA THR A 303 -8.02 17.61 -12.63
C THR A 303 -9.48 17.21 -12.81
N PRO A 304 -10.37 18.10 -13.28
CA PRO A 304 -11.79 17.81 -13.39
C PRO A 304 -12.10 16.94 -14.61
N ILE A 305 -13.05 16.04 -14.44
CA ILE A 305 -13.53 15.07 -15.44
C ILE A 305 -14.98 15.40 -15.79
N PHE A 306 -15.31 15.36 -17.06
CA PHE A 306 -16.61 15.71 -17.63
C PHE A 306 -17.16 14.54 -18.45
N ALA A 307 -18.48 14.37 -18.45
CA ALA A 307 -19.16 13.32 -19.22
C ALA A 307 -19.01 13.46 -20.74
N GLY A 308 -18.68 14.65 -21.23
CA GLY A 308 -18.53 14.93 -22.66
C GLY A 308 -17.88 16.29 -22.92
N PRO A 309 -17.58 16.62 -24.19
CA PRO A 309 -16.86 17.83 -24.57
C PRO A 309 -17.62 19.11 -24.19
N ASP A 310 -18.94 19.10 -24.35
CA ASP A 310 -19.82 20.27 -24.11
C ASP A 310 -20.39 20.34 -22.69
N ALA A 311 -20.04 19.38 -21.81
CA ALA A 311 -20.54 19.37 -20.44
C ALA A 311 -19.96 20.56 -19.64
N THR A 312 -20.85 21.24 -18.92
CA THR A 312 -20.53 22.46 -18.16
C THR A 312 -20.15 22.19 -16.71
N GLN A 313 -20.53 21.03 -16.16
CA GLN A 313 -20.20 20.61 -14.80
C GLN A 313 -19.36 19.33 -14.81
N PRO A 314 -18.33 19.24 -13.96
CA PRO A 314 -17.56 18.01 -13.82
C PRO A 314 -18.37 16.93 -13.12
N VAL A 315 -18.16 15.69 -13.52
CA VAL A 315 -18.73 14.48 -12.92
C VAL A 315 -17.82 13.85 -11.86
N ALA A 316 -16.52 14.16 -11.91
CA ALA A 316 -15.51 13.65 -11.00
C ALA A 316 -14.23 14.50 -11.06
N THR A 317 -13.27 14.18 -10.20
CA THR A 317 -11.90 14.70 -10.24
C THR A 317 -10.91 13.54 -10.17
N ILE A 318 -9.75 13.73 -10.79
CA ILE A 318 -8.61 12.81 -10.66
C ILE A 318 -8.15 12.77 -9.19
N THR A 319 -7.94 11.57 -8.66
CA THR A 319 -7.39 11.33 -7.32
C THR A 319 -5.88 11.10 -7.38
N SER A 320 -5.43 10.23 -8.29
CA SER A 320 -4.02 9.92 -8.52
C SER A 320 -3.70 9.99 -10.00
N GLY A 321 -2.54 10.51 -10.39
CA GLY A 321 -2.18 10.58 -11.81
C GLY A 321 -0.72 10.86 -12.10
N GLY A 322 -0.21 10.18 -13.13
CA GLY A 322 1.21 10.10 -13.44
C GLY A 322 1.48 9.61 -14.86
N PHE A 323 2.76 9.42 -15.16
CA PHE A 323 3.19 8.70 -16.35
C PHE A 323 3.53 7.27 -15.92
N GLY A 324 2.91 6.27 -16.55
CA GLY A 324 3.23 4.85 -16.33
C GLY A 324 4.34 4.43 -17.28
N PRO A 325 5.58 4.20 -16.81
CA PRO A 325 6.71 3.85 -17.67
C PRO A 325 6.54 2.51 -18.40
N THR A 326 5.90 1.52 -17.77
CA THR A 326 5.59 0.23 -18.41
C THR A 326 4.44 0.37 -19.39
N VAL A 327 3.41 1.14 -19.02
CA VAL A 327 2.28 1.45 -19.92
C VAL A 327 2.73 2.29 -21.12
N GLY A 328 3.81 3.07 -20.98
CA GLY A 328 4.35 3.94 -22.02
C GLY A 328 3.56 5.24 -22.21
N GLY A 329 2.74 5.64 -21.24
CA GLY A 329 1.81 6.76 -21.38
C GLY A 329 1.25 7.30 -20.07
N PRO A 330 0.51 8.42 -20.10
CA PRO A 330 -0.18 8.93 -18.93
C PRO A 330 -1.27 7.95 -18.47
N ILE A 331 -1.40 7.79 -17.16
CA ILE A 331 -2.45 7.02 -16.50
C ILE A 331 -2.91 7.77 -15.26
N ALA A 332 -4.16 7.57 -14.87
CA ALA A 332 -4.72 8.19 -13.70
C ALA A 332 -5.85 7.36 -13.08
N MET A 333 -6.22 7.66 -11.85
CA MET A 333 -7.38 7.08 -11.17
C MET A 333 -8.32 8.20 -10.73
N ALA A 334 -9.61 7.88 -10.63
CA ALA A 334 -10.64 8.78 -10.15
C ALA A 334 -11.82 8.03 -9.55
N MET A 335 -12.57 8.70 -8.67
CA MET A 335 -13.88 8.23 -8.21
C MET A 335 -14.95 8.66 -9.23
N LEU A 336 -15.34 7.77 -10.12
CA LEU A 336 -16.35 8.03 -11.15
C LEU A 336 -17.76 7.67 -10.65
N PRO A 337 -18.80 8.46 -10.96
CA PRO A 337 -20.16 8.15 -10.52
C PRO A 337 -20.74 6.90 -11.21
N GLY A 338 -21.60 6.18 -10.50
CA GLY A 338 -22.34 5.03 -10.99
C GLY A 338 -21.46 3.78 -11.21
N ALA A 339 -21.81 3.01 -12.24
CA ALA A 339 -21.08 1.81 -12.68
C ALA A 339 -20.39 2.12 -14.03
N PRO A 340 -19.29 2.89 -14.02
CA PRO A 340 -18.59 3.30 -15.23
C PRO A 340 -18.13 2.08 -16.03
N SER A 341 -18.33 2.10 -17.35
CA SER A 341 -18.01 0.96 -18.20
C SER A 341 -16.59 1.09 -18.77
N PRO A 342 -15.72 0.06 -18.64
CA PRO A 342 -14.45 0.06 -19.35
C PRO A 342 -14.64 0.30 -20.86
N GLY A 343 -13.83 1.18 -21.43
CA GLY A 343 -13.95 1.65 -22.83
C GLY A 343 -14.79 2.91 -23.00
N GLU A 344 -15.57 3.33 -21.99
CA GLU A 344 -16.25 4.63 -22.00
C GLU A 344 -15.24 5.78 -22.13
N VAL A 345 -15.57 6.81 -22.91
CA VAL A 345 -14.71 7.97 -23.13
C VAL A 345 -15.31 9.18 -22.43
N LEU A 346 -14.58 9.68 -21.43
CA LEU A 346 -14.87 10.93 -20.71
C LEU A 346 -13.92 12.03 -21.20
N GLN A 347 -14.01 13.22 -20.61
CA GLN A 347 -13.13 14.34 -20.94
C GLN A 347 -12.46 14.91 -19.69
N ALA A 348 -11.14 14.98 -19.65
CA ALA A 348 -10.41 15.73 -18.63
C ALA A 348 -10.18 17.17 -19.09
N GLU A 349 -10.22 18.14 -18.17
CA GLU A 349 -9.83 19.52 -18.49
C GLU A 349 -8.37 19.80 -18.12
N VAL A 350 -7.54 20.03 -19.12
CA VAL A 350 -6.13 20.36 -18.92
C VAL A 350 -5.88 21.74 -19.50
N ARG A 351 -5.57 22.72 -18.63
CA ARG A 351 -5.28 24.11 -19.02
C ARG A 351 -6.38 24.72 -19.92
N GLY A 352 -7.64 24.50 -19.56
CA GLY A 352 -8.81 24.99 -20.27
C GLY A 352 -9.16 24.25 -21.57
N ARG A 353 -8.54 23.10 -21.85
CA ARG A 353 -8.85 22.26 -23.01
C ARG A 353 -9.39 20.91 -22.58
N ARG A 354 -10.40 20.40 -23.29
CA ARG A 354 -10.93 19.04 -23.13
C ARG A 354 -9.98 18.04 -23.78
N VAL A 355 -9.59 17.01 -23.03
CA VAL A 355 -8.75 15.89 -23.47
C VAL A 355 -9.55 14.61 -23.26
N PRO A 356 -9.78 13.78 -24.30
CA PRO A 356 -10.47 12.51 -24.13
C PRO A 356 -9.69 11.59 -23.19
N VAL A 357 -10.41 10.89 -22.31
CA VAL A 357 -9.86 9.89 -21.40
C VAL A 357 -10.69 8.62 -21.46
N THR A 358 -10.07 7.48 -21.70
CA THR A 358 -10.75 6.19 -21.73
C THR A 358 -10.77 5.58 -20.33
N VAL A 359 -11.96 5.20 -19.86
CA VAL A 359 -12.14 4.43 -18.62
C VAL A 359 -11.57 3.03 -18.81
N THR A 360 -10.76 2.57 -17.86
CA THR A 360 -10.19 1.22 -17.85
C THR A 360 -10.32 0.60 -16.47
N GLU A 361 -10.44 -0.72 -16.44
CA GLU A 361 -10.35 -1.47 -15.20
C GLU A 361 -8.89 -1.46 -14.72
N PRO A 362 -8.61 -1.08 -13.45
CA PRO A 362 -7.31 -1.31 -12.84
C PRO A 362 -7.13 -2.80 -12.48
N PRO A 363 -5.90 -3.34 -12.50
CA PRO A 363 -4.64 -2.62 -12.67
C PRO A 363 -4.34 -2.29 -14.14
N PHE A 364 -3.45 -1.33 -14.39
CA PHE A 364 -2.98 -1.01 -15.76
C PHE A 364 -1.95 -2.01 -16.26
N VAL A 365 -1.20 -2.61 -15.34
CA VAL A 365 -0.25 -3.70 -15.56
C VAL A 365 -0.62 -4.85 -14.61
N PRO A 366 -0.80 -6.09 -15.11
CA PRO A 366 -1.16 -7.22 -14.25
C PRO A 366 -0.15 -7.46 -13.12
N HIS A 367 -0.63 -7.91 -11.97
CA HIS A 367 0.25 -8.29 -10.85
C HIS A 367 0.97 -9.62 -11.14
N SER A 368 2.22 -9.74 -10.70
CA SER A 368 3.10 -10.90 -10.93
C SER A 368 3.44 -11.72 -9.67
N TYR A 369 2.65 -11.57 -8.59
CA TYR A 369 2.89 -12.25 -7.30
C TYR A 369 3.04 -13.78 -7.41
N LYS A 370 3.99 -14.37 -6.69
CA LYS A 370 4.09 -15.83 -6.52
C LYS A 370 2.95 -16.32 -5.60
N ARG A 371 2.10 -17.21 -6.08
CA ARG A 371 0.89 -17.67 -5.37
C ARG A 371 0.97 -19.11 -4.89
#